data_AF-A0A357TGS0-F1
#
_entry.id   AF-A0A357TGS0-F1
#
_cell.length_a   1.000
_cell.length_b   1.000
_cell.length_c   1.000
_cell.angle_alpha   90.00
_cell.angle_beta   90.00
_cell.angle_gamma   90.00
#
_symmetry.space_group_name_H-M   'P 1'
#
loop_
_entity.id
_entity.type
_entity.pdbx_description
1 polymer ?
#
loop_
_entity_poly.entity_id
_entity_poly.type
_entity_poly.pdbx_seq_one_letter_code
_entity_poly.pdbx_strand_id
1 'polypeptide(L)' 'MGGEDFGMYGRTKHKVPTFTFALGTVSTDLIRRFRATGKPLPIMHSSTYAPDIGPTLRTGVNATTALELL' A
#
# COMPACT_ATOMS: atom_id res chain seq x y z
N MET A 1 6.98 -7.78 -6.04
CA MET A 1 7.22 -6.33 -6.02
C MET A 1 7.99 -6.00 -7.28
N GLY A 2 7.48 -5.07 -8.11
CA GLY A 2 8.29 -4.45 -9.16
C GLY A 2 9.40 -3.60 -8.52
N GLY A 3 10.37 -3.17 -9.33
CA GLY A 3 11.38 -2.22 -8.87
C GLY A 3 10.74 -0.93 -8.33
N GLU A 4 11.40 -0.32 -7.38
CA GLU A 4 10.96 0.87 -6.65
C GLU A 4 12.18 1.80 -6.59
N ASP A 5 12.00 3.11 -6.86
CA ASP A 5 13.09 4.09 -6.97
C ASP A 5 13.30 4.98 -5.75
N PHE A 6 12.46 4.94 -4.71
CA PHE A 6 12.63 5.62 -3.42
C PHE A 6 13.97 5.30 -2.75
N GLY A 7 14.55 4.13 -3.02
CA GLY A 7 15.94 3.82 -2.62
C GLY A 7 16.97 4.87 -3.07
N MET A 8 16.68 5.64 -4.12
CA MET A 8 17.53 6.74 -4.60
C MET A 8 17.64 7.88 -3.57
N TYR A 9 16.64 8.12 -2.73
CA TYR A 9 16.70 9.14 -1.67
C TYR A 9 17.79 8.84 -0.62
N GLY A 10 18.16 7.57 -0.43
CA GLY A 10 19.26 7.17 0.46
C GLY A 10 20.67 7.38 -0.13
N ARG A 11 20.79 7.72 -1.42
CA ARG A 11 22.08 7.83 -2.13
C ARG A 11 22.71 9.22 -2.09
N THR A 12 22.21 10.12 -1.24
CA THR A 12 22.73 11.49 -1.12
C THR A 12 23.90 11.59 -0.12
N LYS A 13 24.56 12.76 -0.08
CA LYS A 13 25.60 13.08 0.91
C LYS A 13 25.04 13.00 2.33
N HIS A 14 23.81 13.47 2.52
CA HIS A 14 23.13 13.47 3.82
C HIS A 14 22.56 12.08 4.10
N LYS A 15 22.80 11.55 5.31
CA LYS A 15 22.34 10.22 5.71
C LYS A 15 21.01 10.30 6.45
N VAL A 16 20.00 10.79 5.74
CA VAL A 16 18.62 10.88 6.26
C VAL A 16 18.02 9.47 6.26
N PRO A 17 17.51 8.96 7.39
CA PRO A 17 16.80 7.68 7.43
C PRO A 17 15.58 7.71 6.51
N THR A 18 15.35 6.61 5.81
CA THR A 18 14.21 6.46 4.90
C THR A 18 13.32 5.31 5.38
N PHE A 19 12.02 5.43 5.10
CA PHE A 19 11.02 4.44 5.49
C PHE A 19 9.97 4.31 4.39
N THR A 20 9.57 3.07 4.10
CA THR A 20 8.46 2.75 3.21
C THR A 20 7.55 1.73 3.90
N PHE A 21 6.25 1.82 3.63
CA PHE A 21 5.27 0.88 4.13
C PHE A 21 4.24 0.54 3.06
N ALA A 22 3.62 -0.64 3.19
CA ALA A 22 2.53 -1.04 2.33
C ALA A 22 1.18 -0.72 3.00
N LEU A 23 0.24 -0.19 2.23
CA LEU A 23 -1.13 0.04 2.66
C LEU A 23 -2.05 -1.03 2.07
N GLY A 24 -2.84 -1.70 2.93
CA GLY A 24 -3.90 -2.60 2.47
C GLY A 24 -5.08 -1.80 1.92
N THR A 25 -5.49 -2.10 0.68
CA THR A 25 -6.53 -1.34 -0.04
C THR A 25 -7.77 -2.17 -0.39
N VAL A 26 -7.73 -3.48 -0.17
CA VAL A 26 -8.81 -4.39 -0.58
C VAL A 26 -9.82 -4.53 0.55
N SER A 27 -11.11 -4.40 0.23
CA SER A 27 -12.19 -4.53 1.22
C SER A 27 -12.25 -5.92 1.85
N THR A 28 -12.65 -5.99 3.12
CA THR A 28 -12.80 -7.25 3.86
C THR A 28 -13.78 -8.20 3.19
N ASP A 29 -14.84 -7.68 2.58
CA ASP A 29 -15.83 -8.50 1.88
C ASP A 29 -15.26 -9.13 0.60
N LEU A 30 -14.45 -8.40 -0.16
CA LEU A 30 -13.77 -8.96 -1.32
C LEU A 30 -12.77 -10.04 -0.90
N ILE A 31 -11.98 -9.79 0.14
CA ILE A 31 -11.06 -10.78 0.73
C ILE A 31 -11.82 -12.05 1.12
N ARG A 32 -12.95 -11.91 1.82
CA ARG A 32 -13.77 -13.06 2.26
C ARG A 32 -14.31 -13.85 1.07
N ARG A 33 -14.87 -13.18 0.05
CA ARG A 33 -15.42 -13.82 -1.16
C ARG A 33 -14.35 -14.58 -1.95
N PHE A 34 -13.17 -13.99 -2.14
CA PHE A 34 -12.09 -14.62 -2.90
C PHE A 34 -11.46 -15.80 -2.13
N ARG A 35 -11.30 -15.67 -0.81
CA ARG A 35 -10.89 -16.80 0.05
C ARG A 35 -11.88 -17.96 0.00
N ALA A 36 -13.18 -17.68 0.11
CA ALA A 36 -14.22 -18.71 0.07
C ALA A 36 -14.29 -19.45 -1.29
N THR A 37 -13.90 -18.78 -2.37
CA THR A 37 -13.89 -19.36 -3.73
C THR A 37 -12.54 -19.95 -4.14
N GLY A 38 -11.52 -19.88 -3.29
CA GLY A 38 -10.16 -20.34 -3.60
C GLY A 38 -9.48 -19.55 -4.72
N LYS A 39 -10.00 -18.37 -5.08
CA LYS A 39 -9.48 -17.54 -6.17
C LYS A 39 -8.47 -16.50 -5.65
N PRO A 40 -7.41 -16.19 -6.41
CA PRO A 40 -6.47 -15.14 -6.04
C PRO A 40 -7.13 -13.76 -6.11
N LEU A 41 -6.77 -12.87 -5.18
CA LEU A 41 -7.21 -11.48 -5.20
C LEU A 41 -6.68 -10.75 -6.44
N PRO A 42 -7.45 -9.81 -7.01
CA PRO A 42 -6.91 -8.84 -7.95
C PRO A 42 -5.77 -8.06 -7.29
N ILE A 43 -4.65 -7.92 -7.99
CA ILE A 43 -3.44 -7.24 -7.52
C ILE A 43 -3.09 -6.07 -8.43
N MET A 44 -2.21 -5.19 -7.95
CA MET A 44 -1.61 -4.12 -8.75
C MET A 44 -1.12 -4.64 -10.11
N HIS A 45 -1.39 -3.89 -11.18
CA HIS A 45 -1.24 -4.26 -12.60
C HIS A 45 -2.31 -5.21 -13.19
N SER A 46 -3.33 -5.61 -12.43
CA SER A 46 -4.55 -6.24 -12.99
C SER A 46 -5.55 -5.19 -13.47
N SER A 47 -6.24 -5.46 -14.59
CA SER A 47 -7.39 -4.65 -15.04
C SER A 47 -8.60 -4.70 -14.10
N THR A 48 -8.60 -5.68 -13.18
CA THR A 48 -9.68 -5.90 -12.20
C THR A 48 -9.31 -5.45 -10.79
N TYR A 49 -8.15 -4.83 -10.60
CA TYR A 49 -7.76 -4.29 -9.31
C TYR A 49 -8.52 -3.00 -9.01
N ALA A 50 -9.29 -3.01 -7.92
CA ALA A 50 -10.14 -1.91 -7.49
C ALA A 50 -9.98 -1.69 -5.98
N PRO A 51 -9.23 -0.67 -5.54
CA PRO A 51 -9.14 -0.26 -4.14
C PRO A 51 -10.49 0.11 -3.54
N ASP A 52 -10.68 -0.16 -2.26
CA ASP A 52 -11.77 0.38 -1.45
C ASP A 52 -11.46 1.85 -1.11
N ILE A 53 -11.99 2.76 -1.95
CA ILE A 53 -11.57 4.17 -2.02
C ILE A 53 -11.62 4.86 -0.66
N GLY A 54 -12.77 4.77 0.04
CA GLY A 54 -12.99 5.52 1.28
C GLY A 54 -12.02 5.14 2.40
N PRO A 55 -11.97 3.85 2.80
CA PRO A 55 -11.02 3.36 3.80
C PRO A 55 -9.56 3.52 3.37
N THR A 56 -9.24 3.32 2.09
CA THR A 56 -7.88 3.48 1.57
C THR A 56 -7.39 4.92 1.78
N LEU A 57 -8.17 5.92 1.37
CA LEU A 57 -7.79 7.33 1.52
C LEU A 57 -7.65 7.72 2.98
N ARG A 58 -8.64 7.40 3.83
CA ARG A 58 -8.60 7.75 5.26
C ARG A 58 -7.40 7.11 5.95
N THR A 59 -7.14 5.84 5.68
CA THR A 59 -6.04 5.11 6.33
C THR A 59 -4.69 5.60 5.82
N GLY A 60 -4.55 5.84 4.52
CA GLY A 60 -3.31 6.36 3.93
C GLY A 60 -2.93 7.75 4.45
N VAL A 61 -3.90 8.66 4.56
CA VAL A 61 -3.70 9.99 5.14
C VAL A 61 -3.31 9.85 6.61
N ASN A 62 -4.10 9.14 7.41
CA ASN A 62 -3.82 8.98 8.84
C ASN A 62 -2.47 8.32 9.11
N ALA A 63 -2.11 7.27 8.37
CA ALA A 63 -0.84 6.57 8.53
C ALA A 63 0.35 7.49 8.18
N THR A 64 0.26 8.24 7.08
CA THR A 64 1.31 9.18 6.68
C THR A 64 1.49 10.29 7.71
N THR A 65 0.39 10.90 8.16
CA THR A 65 0.45 11.97 9.17
C THR A 65 0.95 11.46 10.52
N ALA A 66 0.58 10.25 10.94
CA ALA A 66 1.06 9.68 12.19
C ALA A 66 2.58 9.42 12.17
N LEU A 67 3.15 9.08 11.01
CA LEU A 67 4.60 8.89 10.83
C LEU A 67 5.39 10.20 10.95
N GLU A 68 4.79 11.33 10.60
CA GLU A 68 5.42 12.65 10.72
C GLU A 68 5.54 13.13 12.17
N LEU A 69 4.75 12.53 13.08
CA LEU A 69 4.76 12.83 14.51
C LEU A 69 5.71 11.94 15.33
N LEU A 70 6.46 11.04 14.67
CA LEU A 70 7.42 10.11 15.28
C LEU A 70 8.87 10.54 14.99
#